data_AF-A0A2E5IV31-F1
#
_entry.id   AF-A0A2E5IV31-F1
#
_cell.length_a   1.000
_cell.length_b   1.000
_cell.length_c   1.000
_cell.angle_alpha   90.00
_cell.angle_beta   90.00
_cell.angle_gamma   90.00
#
_symmetry.space_group_name_H-M   'P 1'
#
loop_
_entity.id
_entity.type
_entity.pdbx_description
1 polymer ?
#
loop_
_entity_poly.entity_id
_entity_poly.type
_entity_poly.pdbx_seq_one_letter_code
_entity_poly.pdbx_strand_id
1 'polypeptide(L)'
;MTMRYALIVLLLSLLACHSGESRVLTSEPCQTTLCCTACRPVTVGKTIDGDTIDSNEGRIRLFGIDAPEIGEPCYGEAKTELRKLSGNRIRVEEGPRSTDNFQRLLYYAYTESGESIDEHLIAKGLAEAWRRDGQHKDHLISVQKLSLRSEKGCLWK
;
A
#
# COMPACT_ATOMS: atom_id res chain seq x y z
N MET A 1 6.57 38.40 71.62
CA MET A 1 7.50 39.51 71.38
C MET A 1 8.52 39.03 70.36
N THR A 2 8.50 39.62 69.14
CA THR A 2 9.49 39.55 68.04
C THR A 2 9.87 38.15 67.50
N MET A 3 9.90 37.84 66.19
CA MET A 3 10.36 38.62 65.05
C MET A 3 9.80 38.01 63.75
N ARG A 4 9.26 38.86 62.87
CA ARG A 4 8.89 38.54 61.49
C ARG A 4 10.15 38.40 60.64
N TYR A 5 10.28 37.34 59.84
CA TYR A 5 11.03 37.40 58.58
C TYR A 5 10.22 36.73 57.47
N ALA A 6 9.80 37.56 56.54
CA ALA A 6 9.22 37.18 55.28
C ALA A 6 10.32 36.55 54.41
N LEU A 7 10.11 35.32 53.95
CA LEU A 7 10.88 34.76 52.85
C LEU A 7 10.05 34.94 51.58
N ILE A 8 10.29 36.08 50.90
CA ILE A 8 9.79 36.34 49.55
C ILE A 8 10.65 35.49 48.61
N VAL A 9 10.11 34.36 48.15
CA VAL A 9 10.72 33.61 47.06
C VAL A 9 10.30 34.30 45.76
N LEU A 10 11.13 35.22 45.31
CA LEU A 10 11.05 35.85 44.00
C LEU A 10 11.62 34.85 42.98
N LEU A 11 10.77 34.01 42.39
CA LEU A 11 11.18 33.13 41.30
C LEU A 11 10.62 33.63 39.98
N LEU A 12 11.56 34.14 39.19
CA LEU A 12 11.44 34.74 37.87
C LEU A 12 10.45 34.04 36.94
N SER A 13 9.68 34.88 36.26
CA SER A 13 8.92 34.59 35.04
C SER A 13 9.78 33.88 34.00
N LEU A 14 9.48 32.62 33.72
CA LEU A 14 9.71 32.06 32.39
C LEU A 14 8.41 32.23 31.62
N LEU A 15 8.34 33.25 30.76
CA LEU A 15 7.41 33.24 29.65
C LEU A 15 7.69 31.94 28.88
N ALA A 16 6.80 30.97 29.02
CA ALA A 16 6.75 29.87 28.07
C ALA A 16 6.36 30.51 26.73
N CYS A 17 7.36 30.77 25.88
CA CYS A 17 7.12 30.98 24.46
C CYS A 17 6.41 29.71 23.98
N HIS A 18 5.09 29.81 23.78
CA HIS A 18 4.34 28.85 23.01
C HIS A 18 4.81 29.03 21.56
N SER A 19 5.91 28.35 21.21
CA SER A 19 6.29 28.16 19.83
C SER A 19 5.11 27.43 19.19
N GLY A 20 4.37 28.15 18.35
CA GLY A 20 3.32 27.56 17.53
C GLY A 20 3.91 26.42 16.73
N GLU A 21 3.60 25.20 17.13
CA GLU A 21 3.87 24.00 16.36
C GLU A 21 2.97 24.09 15.11
N SER A 22 3.53 24.65 14.04
CA SER A 22 3.03 24.40 12.70
C SER A 22 3.05 22.89 12.54
N ARG A 23 1.88 22.27 12.56
CA ARG A 23 1.69 20.88 12.16
C ARG A 23 2.12 20.78 10.70
N VAL A 24 3.37 20.41 10.49
CA VAL A 24 3.80 19.85 9.21
C VAL A 24 2.90 18.64 9.01
N LEU A 25 2.04 18.70 8.01
CA LEU A 25 1.33 17.53 7.46
C LEU A 25 2.41 16.63 6.88
N THR A 26 3.14 15.91 7.72
CA THR A 26 3.98 14.80 7.28
C THR A 26 3.00 13.77 6.76
N SER A 27 2.95 13.58 5.44
CA SER A 27 2.31 12.42 4.85
C SER A 27 2.91 11.19 5.56
N GLU A 28 2.08 10.46 6.30
CA GLU A 28 2.50 9.21 6.93
C GLU A 28 3.22 8.34 5.88
N PRO A 29 4.36 7.73 6.22
CA PRO A 29 5.05 6.83 5.30
C PRO A 29 4.12 5.67 4.95
N CYS A 30 4.25 5.14 3.72
CA CYS A 30 3.52 3.93 3.32
C CYS A 30 3.75 2.79 4.32
N GLN A 31 2.72 1.99 4.59
CA GLN A 31 2.86 0.81 5.45
C GLN A 31 3.53 -0.36 4.73
N THR A 32 3.34 -0.44 3.41
CA THR A 32 4.05 -1.40 2.54
C THR A 32 5.48 -0.97 2.29
N THR A 33 6.38 -1.93 2.11
CA THR A 33 7.79 -1.65 1.77
C THR A 33 7.89 -1.00 0.39
N LEU A 34 7.13 -1.51 -0.58
CA LEU A 34 6.94 -0.86 -1.87
C LEU A 34 6.01 0.33 -1.69
N CYS A 35 6.48 1.51 -2.06
CA CYS A 35 5.76 2.77 -1.86
C CYS A 35 6.03 3.72 -3.02
N CYS A 36 4.97 4.28 -3.62
CA CYS A 36 5.14 5.24 -4.70
C CYS A 36 4.08 6.36 -4.68
N THR A 37 4.29 7.37 -3.83
CA THR A 37 3.44 8.57 -3.75
C THR A 37 3.55 9.48 -4.97
N ALA A 38 4.68 9.43 -5.68
CA ALA A 38 4.96 10.22 -6.88
C ALA A 38 4.62 9.51 -8.20
N CYS A 39 4.20 8.24 -8.15
CA CYS A 39 3.85 7.48 -9.35
C CYS A 39 2.66 8.10 -10.08
N ARG A 40 2.65 7.93 -11.40
CA ARG A 40 1.63 8.45 -12.30
C ARG A 40 0.24 7.91 -11.91
N PRO A 41 -0.79 8.77 -11.77
CA PRO A 41 -2.14 8.31 -11.44
C PRO A 41 -2.88 7.79 -12.68
N VAL A 42 -3.77 6.82 -12.46
CA VAL A 42 -4.69 6.25 -13.45
C VAL A 42 -6.09 6.10 -12.85
N THR A 43 -7.13 6.43 -13.62
CA THR A 43 -8.52 6.29 -13.18
C THR A 43 -9.01 4.86 -13.37
N VAL A 44 -9.54 4.28 -12.31
CA VAL A 44 -10.11 2.94 -12.30
C VAL A 44 -11.59 3.03 -12.69
N GLY A 45 -11.98 2.26 -13.71
CA GLY A 45 -13.37 2.06 -14.08
C GLY A 45 -14.00 0.89 -13.33
N LYS A 46 -13.33 -0.27 -13.33
CA LYS A 46 -13.86 -1.49 -12.71
C LYS A 46 -12.77 -2.51 -12.37
N THR A 47 -12.88 -3.15 -11.21
CA THR A 47 -12.10 -4.36 -10.87
C THR A 47 -12.73 -5.61 -11.50
N ILE A 48 -11.94 -6.36 -12.27
CA ILE A 48 -12.40 -7.52 -13.04
C ILE A 48 -12.31 -8.80 -12.22
N ASP A 49 -11.15 -9.06 -11.62
CA ASP A 49 -10.83 -10.23 -10.79
C ASP A 49 -9.78 -9.84 -9.71
N GLY A 50 -8.99 -10.79 -9.21
CA GLY A 50 -8.02 -10.56 -8.13
C GLY A 50 -6.72 -9.86 -8.56
N ASP A 51 -6.49 -9.65 -9.86
CA ASP A 51 -5.28 -9.00 -10.37
C ASP A 51 -5.48 -8.17 -11.65
N THR A 52 -6.73 -8.01 -12.11
CA THR A 52 -7.07 -7.29 -13.34
C THR A 52 -8.05 -6.14 -13.07
N ILE A 53 -7.74 -4.98 -13.64
CA ILE A 53 -8.53 -3.74 -13.54
C ILE A 53 -8.78 -3.16 -14.94
N ASP A 54 -10.01 -2.72 -15.22
CA ASP A 54 -10.31 -1.84 -16.35
C ASP A 54 -10.13 -0.37 -15.93
N SER A 55 -9.39 0.38 -16.74
CA SER A 55 -9.04 1.79 -16.51
C SER A 55 -9.35 2.68 -17.72
N ASN A 56 -9.18 3.99 -17.55
CA ASN A 56 -9.28 4.95 -18.65
C ASN A 56 -8.16 4.80 -19.71
N GLU A 57 -7.12 4.01 -19.44
CA GLU A 57 -5.99 3.76 -20.36
C GLU A 57 -6.06 2.38 -21.03
N GLY A 58 -7.01 1.55 -20.61
CA GLY A 58 -7.14 0.15 -21.04
C GLY A 58 -7.14 -0.82 -19.86
N ARG A 59 -7.08 -2.11 -20.18
CA ARG A 59 -7.07 -3.18 -19.17
C ARG A 59 -5.68 -3.33 -18.60
N ILE A 60 -5.57 -3.22 -17.28
CA ILE A 60 -4.35 -3.37 -16.50
C ILE A 60 -4.37 -4.74 -15.83
N ARG A 61 -3.28 -5.48 -15.99
CA ARG A 61 -2.95 -6.67 -15.21
C ARG A 61 -1.82 -6.31 -14.26
N LEU A 62 -2.03 -6.52 -12.96
CA LEU A 62 -1.04 -6.22 -11.92
C LEU A 62 0.24 -7.02 -12.21
N PHE A 63 1.41 -6.38 -12.25
CA PHE A 63 2.64 -7.02 -12.71
C PHE A 63 3.15 -8.05 -11.70
N GLY A 64 3.11 -7.72 -10.41
CA GLY A 64 3.85 -8.41 -9.36
C GLY A 64 3.18 -9.67 -8.83
N ILE A 65 1.96 -9.99 -9.26
CA ILE A 65 1.14 -11.04 -8.65
C ILE A 65 0.48 -11.97 -9.67
N ASP A 66 -0.01 -13.10 -9.18
CA ASP A 66 -0.98 -13.95 -9.86
C ASP A 66 -2.09 -14.30 -8.86
N ALA A 67 -3.34 -13.93 -9.17
CA ALA A 67 -4.47 -14.18 -8.31
C ALA A 67 -5.31 -15.37 -8.80
N PRO A 68 -6.07 -16.04 -7.91
CA PRO A 68 -6.97 -17.10 -8.32
C PRO A 68 -7.94 -16.68 -9.42
N GLU A 69 -8.20 -17.59 -10.35
CA GLU A 69 -9.12 -17.40 -11.46
C GLU A 69 -10.57 -17.67 -11.06
N ILE A 70 -11.52 -17.30 -11.93
CA ILE A 70 -12.94 -17.53 -11.65
C ILE A 70 -13.25 -19.01 -11.42
N GLY A 71 -13.91 -19.30 -10.30
CA GLY A 71 -14.25 -20.67 -9.90
C GLY A 71 -13.19 -21.35 -9.05
N GLU A 72 -12.01 -20.75 -8.90
CA GLU A 72 -11.00 -21.21 -7.95
C GLU A 72 -11.32 -20.74 -6.52
N PRO A 73 -10.89 -21.49 -5.50
CA PRO A 73 -10.92 -21.02 -4.12
C PRO A 73 -10.22 -19.66 -4.00
N CYS A 74 -10.67 -18.81 -3.07
CA CYS A 74 -10.05 -17.50 -2.79
C CYS A 74 -10.26 -16.40 -3.86
N TYR A 75 -10.86 -16.70 -5.02
CA TYR A 75 -11.18 -15.72 -6.07
C TYR A 75 -12.01 -14.53 -5.56
N GLY A 76 -13.07 -14.83 -4.80
CA GLY A 76 -14.01 -13.81 -4.32
C GLY A 76 -13.37 -12.82 -3.35
N GLU A 77 -12.54 -13.33 -2.44
CA GLU A 77 -11.79 -12.54 -1.47
C GLU A 77 -10.72 -11.67 -2.16
N ALA A 78 -9.96 -12.25 -3.10
CA ALA A 78 -8.93 -11.53 -3.84
C ALA A 78 -9.52 -10.36 -4.64
N LYS A 79 -10.59 -10.61 -5.41
CA LYS A 79 -11.30 -9.57 -6.15
C LYS A 79 -11.89 -8.49 -5.25
N THR A 80 -12.45 -8.88 -4.10
CA THR A 80 -13.05 -7.93 -3.16
C THR A 80 -12.00 -7.02 -2.54
N GLU A 81 -10.84 -7.56 -2.17
CA GLU A 81 -9.74 -6.79 -1.61
C GLU A 81 -9.12 -5.87 -2.67
N LEU A 82 -8.87 -6.36 -3.89
CA LEU A 82 -8.36 -5.51 -4.98
C LEU A 82 -9.30 -4.33 -5.24
N ARG A 83 -10.62 -4.57 -5.31
CA ARG A 83 -11.61 -3.51 -5.51
C ARG A 83 -11.58 -2.46 -4.40
N LYS A 84 -11.37 -2.89 -3.14
CA LYS A 84 -11.27 -1.99 -2.01
C LYS A 84 -10.02 -1.10 -2.12
N LEU A 85 -8.87 -1.69 -2.45
CA LEU A 85 -7.60 -0.99 -2.54
C LEU A 85 -7.52 -0.05 -3.74
N SER A 86 -8.08 -0.48 -4.89
CA SER A 86 -8.00 0.29 -6.12
C SER A 86 -8.93 1.50 -6.14
N GLY A 87 -10.05 1.44 -5.41
CA GLY A 87 -11.06 2.49 -5.41
C GLY A 87 -11.41 2.94 -6.83
N ASN A 88 -11.45 4.26 -7.05
CA ASN A 88 -11.66 4.87 -8.37
C ASN A 88 -10.35 5.39 -9.00
N ARG A 89 -9.21 5.28 -8.29
CA ARG A 89 -7.93 5.83 -8.73
C ARG A 89 -6.77 5.09 -8.09
N ILE A 90 -5.81 4.68 -8.91
CA ILE A 90 -4.56 4.06 -8.49
C ILE A 90 -3.38 4.88 -9.01
N ARG A 91 -2.19 4.55 -8.52
CA ARG A 91 -0.92 4.96 -9.13
C ARG A 91 -0.26 3.74 -9.75
N VAL A 92 0.49 3.96 -10.82
CA VAL A 92 1.13 2.88 -11.57
C VAL A 92 2.62 3.13 -11.77
N GLU A 93 3.38 2.05 -11.70
CA GLU A 93 4.79 1.98 -12.07
C GLU A 93 4.94 0.93 -13.17
N GLU A 94 5.69 1.25 -14.22
CA GLU A 94 6.00 0.34 -15.31
C GLU A 94 6.89 -0.82 -14.86
N GLY A 95 6.54 -2.02 -15.30
CA GLY A 95 7.45 -3.17 -15.24
C GLY A 95 8.36 -3.25 -16.46
N PRO A 96 9.26 -4.25 -16.53
CA PRO A 96 10.14 -4.48 -17.68
C PRO A 96 9.39 -4.82 -18.98
N ARG A 97 8.13 -5.24 -18.88
CA ARG A 97 7.23 -5.48 -20.01
C ARG A 97 6.07 -4.52 -19.91
N SER A 98 5.71 -3.90 -21.03
CA SER A 98 4.58 -2.98 -21.10
C SER A 98 3.24 -3.72 -21.27
N THR A 99 3.22 -4.88 -21.94
CA THR A 99 2.01 -5.67 -22.16
C THR A 99 2.22 -7.18 -22.05
N ASP A 100 1.13 -7.91 -21.85
CA ASP A 100 1.09 -9.37 -21.98
C ASP A 100 0.57 -9.85 -23.35
N ASN A 101 0.48 -11.17 -23.54
CA ASN A 101 -0.01 -11.77 -24.79
C ASN A 101 -1.49 -11.44 -25.11
N PHE A 102 -2.25 -10.97 -24.12
CA PHE A 102 -3.63 -10.51 -24.27
C PHE A 102 -3.73 -9.00 -24.49
N GLN A 103 -2.59 -8.33 -24.69
CA GLN A 103 -2.49 -6.88 -24.86
C GLN A 103 -2.99 -6.09 -23.64
N ARG A 104 -2.99 -6.70 -22.44
CA ARG A 104 -3.23 -5.96 -21.20
C ARG A 104 -1.97 -5.20 -20.81
N LEU A 105 -2.14 -3.97 -20.33
CA LEU A 105 -1.07 -3.16 -19.75
C LEU A 105 -0.55 -3.84 -18.49
N LEU A 106 0.76 -3.87 -18.29
CA LEU A 106 1.39 -4.46 -17.12
C LEU A 106 1.98 -3.38 -16.22
N TYR A 107 1.44 -3.25 -15.02
CA TYR A 107 1.87 -2.24 -14.05
C TYR A 107 1.95 -2.84 -12.64
N TYR A 108 2.95 -2.42 -11.88
CA TYR A 108 2.83 -2.46 -10.42
C TYR A 108 1.83 -1.40 -9.99
N ALA A 109 0.86 -1.79 -9.16
CA ALA A 109 -0.22 -0.92 -8.77
C ALA A 109 -0.06 -0.47 -7.32
N TYR A 110 -0.38 0.80 -7.10
CA TYR A 110 -0.37 1.41 -5.79
C TYR A 110 -1.71 2.09 -5.54
N THR A 111 -2.14 2.14 -4.28
CA THR A 111 -3.30 2.94 -3.87
C THR A 111 -3.07 4.42 -4.20
N GLU A 112 -4.12 5.23 -4.14
CA GLU A 112 -4.00 6.68 -4.33
C GLU A 112 -3.01 7.34 -3.36
N SER A 113 -2.88 6.81 -2.14
CA SER A 113 -1.90 7.23 -1.12
C SER A 113 -0.49 6.68 -1.37
N GLY A 114 -0.31 5.73 -2.29
CA GLY A 114 1.00 5.21 -2.70
C GLY A 114 1.39 3.86 -2.10
N GLU A 115 0.50 3.17 -1.39
CA GLU A 115 0.78 1.83 -0.83
C GLU A 115 0.68 0.76 -1.92
N SER A 116 1.58 -0.22 -1.93
CA SER A 116 1.60 -1.27 -2.95
C SER A 116 0.43 -2.23 -2.80
N ILE A 117 -0.36 -2.35 -3.86
CA ILE A 117 -1.48 -3.27 -3.94
C ILE A 117 -0.97 -4.70 -4.13
N ASP A 118 0.05 -4.90 -4.99
CA ASP A 118 0.72 -6.18 -5.22
C ASP A 118 1.24 -6.79 -3.90
N GLU A 119 2.01 -6.02 -3.11
CA GLU A 119 2.55 -6.46 -1.82
C GLU A 119 1.42 -6.81 -0.84
N HIS A 120 0.39 -5.97 -0.77
CA HIS A 120 -0.70 -6.15 0.18
C HIS A 120 -1.53 -7.41 -0.11
N LEU A 121 -1.81 -7.71 -1.37
CA LEU A 121 -2.55 -8.91 -1.76
C LEU A 121 -1.78 -10.19 -1.43
N ILE A 122 -0.47 -10.22 -1.69
CA ILE A 122 0.40 -11.33 -1.28
C ILE A 122 0.44 -11.46 0.24
N ALA A 123 0.65 -10.35 0.95
CA ALA A 123 0.75 -10.32 2.41
C ALA A 123 -0.56 -10.74 3.11
N LYS A 124 -1.70 -10.71 2.40
CA LYS A 124 -2.99 -11.23 2.86
C LYS A 124 -3.28 -12.65 2.41
N GLY A 125 -2.40 -13.27 1.63
CA GLY A 125 -2.59 -14.61 1.05
C GLY A 125 -3.80 -14.66 0.12
N LEU A 126 -3.91 -13.64 -0.74
CA LEU A 126 -4.94 -13.51 -1.75
C LEU A 126 -4.38 -13.60 -3.18
N ALA A 127 -3.06 -13.51 -3.33
CA ALA A 127 -2.36 -13.72 -4.59
C ALA A 127 -0.97 -14.31 -4.35
N GLU A 128 -0.43 -15.00 -5.36
CA GLU A 128 0.96 -15.45 -5.38
C GLU A 128 1.89 -14.37 -5.95
N ALA A 129 3.16 -14.38 -5.58
CA ALA A 129 4.16 -13.51 -6.19
C ALA A 129 4.50 -14.00 -7.60
N TRP A 130 4.51 -13.09 -8.57
CA TRP A 130 5.03 -13.37 -9.90
C TRP A 130 6.54 -13.63 -9.86
N ARG A 131 7.02 -14.72 -10.46
CA ARG A 131 8.40 -15.22 -10.27
C ARG A 131 9.31 -15.13 -11.48
N ARG A 132 8.81 -14.74 -12.65
CA ARG A 132 9.62 -14.81 -13.89
C ARG A 132 10.52 -13.60 -14.06
N ASP A 133 9.98 -12.40 -13.87
CA ASP A 133 10.66 -11.12 -14.11
C ASP A 133 10.11 -10.01 -13.20
N GLY A 134 10.61 -8.78 -13.38
CA GLY A 134 10.17 -7.60 -12.64
C GLY A 134 11.14 -7.12 -11.56
N GLN A 135 11.26 -5.81 -11.40
CA GLN A 135 12.20 -5.18 -10.46
C GLN A 135 11.90 -5.48 -8.98
N HIS A 136 10.64 -5.76 -8.65
CA HIS A 136 10.21 -5.99 -7.25
C HIS A 136 10.07 -7.48 -6.89
N LYS A 137 10.42 -8.38 -7.82
CA LYS A 137 10.20 -9.83 -7.71
C LYS A 137 10.72 -10.43 -6.41
N ASP A 138 11.98 -10.17 -6.06
CA ASP A 138 12.63 -10.82 -4.92
C ASP A 138 11.97 -10.42 -3.59
N HIS A 139 11.56 -9.16 -3.48
CA HIS A 139 10.78 -8.66 -2.35
C HIS A 139 9.41 -9.33 -2.27
N LEU A 140 8.63 -9.34 -3.36
CA LEU A 140 7.30 -9.94 -3.39
C LEU A 140 7.33 -11.45 -3.07
N ILE A 141 8.35 -12.17 -3.56
CA ILE A 141 8.58 -13.57 -3.18
C ILE A 141 8.86 -13.70 -1.68
N SER A 142 9.62 -12.77 -1.08
CA SER A 142 9.88 -12.77 0.35
C SER A 142 8.59 -12.55 1.17
N VAL A 143 7.71 -11.66 0.72
CA VAL A 143 6.40 -11.40 1.32
C VAL A 143 5.51 -12.65 1.24
N GLN A 144 5.51 -13.35 0.10
CA GLN A 144 4.76 -14.61 -0.03
C GLN A 144 5.26 -15.67 0.96
N LYS A 145 6.59 -15.81 1.13
CA LYS A 145 7.16 -16.76 2.11
C LYS A 145 6.71 -16.46 3.54
N LEU A 146 6.61 -15.18 3.91
CA LEU A 146 6.10 -14.77 5.22
C LEU A 146 4.59 -15.03 5.37
N SER A 147 3.81 -14.73 4.32
CA SER A 147 2.38 -15.00 4.26
C SER A 147 2.06 -16.49 4.45
N LEU A 148 2.80 -17.36 3.75
CA LEU A 148 2.72 -18.82 3.87
C LEU A 148 3.01 -19.32 5.29
N ARG A 149 4.11 -18.85 5.91
CA ARG A 149 4.49 -19.28 7.27
C ARG A 149 3.50 -18.87 8.35
N SER A 150 2.74 -17.81 8.10
CA SER A 150 1.71 -17.32 9.00
C SER A 150 0.32 -17.87 8.68
N GLU A 151 0.18 -18.74 7.67
CA GLU A 151 -1.08 -19.31 7.18
C GLU A 151 -2.16 -18.23 6.95
N LYS A 152 -1.71 -17.03 6.55
CA LYS A 152 -2.56 -15.86 6.44
C LYS A 152 -3.22 -15.79 5.07
N GLY A 153 -4.53 -15.96 5.02
CA GLY A 153 -5.32 -15.79 3.79
C GLY A 153 -6.11 -17.04 3.42
N CYS A 154 -6.82 -16.98 2.31
CA CYS A 154 -7.56 -18.14 1.80
C CYS A 154 -6.71 -19.03 0.87
N LEU A 155 -5.56 -18.56 0.37
CA LEU A 155 -4.68 -19.35 -0.47
C LEU A 155 -3.92 -20.47 0.26
N TRP A 156 -3.70 -20.34 1.56
CA TRP A 156 -2.80 -21.24 2.31
C TRP A 156 -3.53 -22.26 3.20
N LYS A 157 -4.86 -22.32 3.09
CA LYS A 157 -5.74 -23.15 3.93
C LYS A 157 -6.00 -24.51 3.30
#